data_AF-A0A7W1HN33-F1
#
_entry.id   AF-A0A7W1HN33-F1
#
_cell.length_a   1.000
_cell.length_b   1.000
_cell.length_c   1.000
_cell.angle_alpha   90.00
_cell.angle_beta   90.00
_cell.angle_gamma   90.00
#
_symmetry.space_group_name_H-M   'P 1'
#
loop_
_entity.id
_entity.type
_entity.pdbx_description
1 polymer ?
#
loop_
_entity_poly.entity_id
_entity_poly.type
_entity_poly.pdbx_seq_one_letter_code
_entity_poly.pdbx_strand_id
1 'polypeptide(L)'
;MGSRRNNLIVLALVVVLLGVAAYFIFIDEPVTRSTQLGLDLQGGVSAQLEGSQTGGGKVTREEMVQAADLIRQRIDRLGVAEPDVRVQSENQIVVQIPGVKNPDEVIRIIGSTAQLGFYQVLAGDPALTEPPQIVPADEVDNIKEDIMENLQDDDAYKEGKTKILFSETPARQGDGIEVYGYIVNENPDLTGDSLKQNGATVEFDQTTGKRIVSLELTAEGGRQMGELTQRMVNESLTSGEPAQLAIALDQDIQSAPTVEDTLGANISISNDGLPDGLPEEEAKQLETVLNTGALPVNMQVISQTTVGPTLGLSSLKSGLLASLVGFGLVLLLLFVIYRALGVVADLALLIYAFLLWGLIVIIPITVTLPGIAGIVLSIGVAADANVVIFERIKEEIRRGKTPRSAIQAGYDKGFRAILD
;
A
#
# COMPACT_ATOMS: atom_id res chain seq x y z
N MET A 1 -0.48 -32.56 50.24
CA MET A 1 0.32 -32.87 49.03
C MET A 1 -0.17 -32.14 47.76
N GLY A 2 -1.46 -31.78 47.64
CA GLY A 2 -1.99 -31.08 46.45
C GLY A 2 -1.40 -29.69 46.15
N SER A 3 -1.15 -28.84 47.17
CA SER A 3 -0.68 -27.46 46.94
C SER A 3 0.75 -27.36 46.42
N ARG A 4 1.68 -28.22 46.88
CA ARG A 4 3.07 -28.23 46.39
C ARG A 4 3.17 -28.66 44.93
N ARG A 5 2.36 -29.65 44.53
CA ARG A 5 2.33 -30.14 43.14
C ARG A 5 1.79 -29.08 42.19
N ASN A 6 0.72 -28.38 42.58
CA ASN A 6 0.15 -27.31 41.77
C ASN A 6 1.12 -26.12 41.62
N ASN A 7 1.81 -25.72 42.70
CA ASN A 7 2.80 -24.63 42.62
C ASN A 7 4.00 -25.00 41.74
N LEU A 8 4.44 -26.26 41.75
CA LEU A 8 5.51 -26.74 40.87
C LEU A 8 5.09 -26.72 39.39
N ILE A 9 3.85 -27.07 39.09
CA ILE A 9 3.31 -27.01 37.72
C ILE A 9 3.27 -25.56 37.22
N VAL A 10 2.78 -24.63 38.04
CA VAL A 10 2.75 -23.19 37.68
C VAL A 10 4.16 -22.65 37.45
N LEU A 11 5.12 -22.99 38.34
CA LEU A 11 6.51 -22.58 38.17
C LEU A 11 7.11 -23.14 36.86
N ALA A 12 6.89 -24.43 36.59
CA ALA A 12 7.38 -25.06 35.36
C ALA A 12 6.78 -24.38 34.11
N LEU A 13 5.48 -24.06 34.14
CA LEU A 13 4.81 -23.34 33.06
C LEU A 13 5.41 -21.95 32.84
N VAL A 14 5.65 -21.17 33.89
CA VAL A 14 6.28 -19.85 33.77
C VAL A 14 7.69 -19.97 33.19
N VAL A 15 8.49 -20.94 33.64
CA VAL A 15 9.84 -21.16 33.10
C VAL A 15 9.80 -21.55 31.62
N VAL A 16 8.85 -22.39 31.22
CA VAL A 16 8.64 -22.74 29.81
C VAL A 16 8.26 -21.50 29.00
N LEU A 17 7.31 -20.69 29.47
CA LEU A 17 6.89 -19.46 28.78
C LEU A 17 8.04 -18.45 28.66
N LEU A 18 8.86 -18.29 29.70
CA LEU A 18 10.06 -17.46 29.64
C LEU A 18 11.07 -17.99 28.63
N GLY A 19 11.26 -19.31 28.55
CA GLY A 19 12.12 -19.94 27.56
C GLY A 19 11.64 -19.72 26.12
N VAL A 20 10.33 -19.87 25.89
CA VAL A 20 9.70 -19.60 24.58
C VAL A 20 9.84 -18.14 24.21
N ALA A 21 9.49 -17.21 25.10
CA ALA A 21 9.64 -15.78 24.86
C ALA A 21 11.12 -15.42 24.55
N ALA A 22 12.06 -15.94 25.34
CA ALA A 22 13.50 -15.70 25.11
C ALA A 22 13.98 -16.27 23.76
N TYR A 23 13.50 -17.45 23.35
CA TYR A 23 13.80 -18.02 22.04
C TYR A 23 13.35 -17.09 20.91
N PHE A 24 12.10 -16.63 20.93
CA PHE A 24 11.59 -15.73 19.89
C PHE A 24 12.27 -14.36 19.90
N ILE A 25 12.52 -13.78 21.08
CA ILE A 25 13.15 -12.46 21.22
C ILE A 25 14.61 -12.44 20.76
N PHE A 26 15.38 -13.50 21.04
CA PHE A 26 16.84 -13.49 20.87
C PHE A 26 17.37 -14.42 19.78
N ILE A 27 16.62 -15.43 19.33
CA ILE A 27 17.13 -16.49 18.44
C ILE A 27 16.42 -16.51 17.07
N ASP A 28 15.08 -16.49 17.05
CA ASP A 28 14.31 -16.71 15.81
C ASP A 28 14.35 -15.48 14.88
N GLU A 29 13.98 -14.31 15.40
CA GLU A 29 14.13 -13.03 14.69
C GLU A 29 14.63 -11.94 15.64
N PRO A 30 15.73 -11.22 15.31
CA PRO A 30 16.09 -10.03 16.06
C PRO A 30 14.99 -8.98 15.91
N VAL A 31 14.64 -8.33 17.03
CA VAL A 31 13.60 -7.29 17.25
C VAL A 31 13.40 -6.27 16.11
N THR A 32 14.40 -6.09 15.25
CA THR A 32 14.34 -5.19 14.09
C THR A 32 13.48 -5.69 12.92
N ARG A 33 13.03 -6.97 12.89
CA ARG A 33 12.16 -7.51 11.82
C ARG A 33 10.75 -7.89 12.24
N SER A 34 10.51 -8.25 13.50
CA SER A 34 9.24 -8.86 13.93
C SER A 34 8.15 -7.87 14.34
N THR A 35 8.50 -6.62 14.67
CA THR A 35 7.51 -5.60 15.06
C THR A 35 7.36 -4.53 13.99
N GLN A 36 6.27 -4.62 13.25
CA GLN A 36 5.82 -3.58 12.33
C GLN A 36 5.41 -2.35 13.14
N LEU A 37 5.87 -1.17 12.74
CA LEU A 37 5.40 0.09 13.32
C LEU A 37 4.27 0.61 12.43
N GLY A 38 3.18 1.07 13.05
CA GLY A 38 2.07 1.64 12.32
C GLY A 38 2.42 2.97 11.66
N LEU A 39 1.50 3.43 10.82
CA LEU A 39 1.57 4.71 10.10
C LEU A 39 1.94 5.88 11.03
N ASP A 40 1.38 5.91 12.23
CA ASP A 40 1.63 6.96 13.23
C ASP A 40 3.08 7.00 13.75
N LEU A 41 3.84 5.92 13.58
CA LEU A 41 5.19 5.77 14.12
C LEU A 41 6.27 5.78 13.03
N GLN A 42 6.01 5.14 11.88
CA GLN A 42 6.93 5.10 10.74
C GLN A 42 6.68 6.23 9.72
N GLY A 43 5.54 6.92 9.80
CA GLY A 43 5.05 7.73 8.69
C GLY A 43 4.59 6.85 7.52
N GLY A 44 4.10 7.49 6.46
CA GLY A 44 3.56 6.81 5.27
C GLY A 44 2.29 7.48 4.77
N VAL A 45 1.44 6.69 4.11
CA VAL A 45 0.19 7.17 3.51
C VAL A 45 -1.00 6.30 3.91
N SER A 46 -2.13 6.94 4.17
CA SER A 46 -3.45 6.31 4.24
C SER A 46 -4.31 6.86 3.12
N ALA A 47 -4.83 6.00 2.27
CA ALA A 47 -5.75 6.36 1.19
C ALA A 47 -7.08 5.61 1.35
N GLN A 48 -8.17 6.30 1.10
CA GLN A 48 -9.50 5.72 0.97
C GLN A 48 -9.88 5.78 -0.52
N LEU A 49 -10.12 4.61 -1.08
CA LEU A 49 -10.48 4.41 -2.47
C LEU A 49 -11.95 4.01 -2.57
N GLU A 50 -12.69 4.63 -3.47
CA GLU A 50 -14.07 4.30 -3.77
C GLU A 50 -14.17 3.63 -5.16
N GLY A 51 -14.78 2.45 -5.19
CA GLY A 51 -15.01 1.66 -6.38
C GLY A 51 -16.32 2.03 -7.06
N SER A 52 -16.30 2.13 -8.38
CA SER A 52 -17.47 2.34 -9.23
C SER A 52 -17.42 1.45 -10.46
N GLN A 53 -18.58 1.02 -10.95
CA GLN A 53 -18.65 0.17 -12.15
C GLN A 53 -18.69 1.03 -13.41
N THR A 54 -17.97 0.60 -14.45
CA THR A 54 -18.08 1.17 -15.80
C THR A 54 -19.53 1.05 -16.27
N GLY A 55 -20.22 2.18 -16.43
CA GLY A 55 -21.64 2.24 -16.81
C GLY A 55 -22.66 2.37 -15.66
N GLY A 56 -22.22 2.65 -14.43
CA GLY A 56 -23.12 3.04 -13.33
C GLY A 56 -23.81 1.89 -12.59
N GLY A 57 -23.33 0.66 -12.77
CA GLY A 57 -23.79 -0.51 -12.01
C GLY A 57 -23.37 -0.50 -10.54
N LYS A 58 -24.04 -1.31 -9.70
CA LYS A 58 -23.60 -1.54 -8.33
C LYS A 58 -22.37 -2.44 -8.31
N VAL A 59 -21.36 -2.03 -7.56
CA VAL A 59 -20.16 -2.84 -7.32
C VAL A 59 -20.47 -3.97 -6.35
N THR A 60 -19.96 -5.16 -6.65
CA THR A 60 -20.10 -6.33 -5.78
C THR A 60 -18.95 -6.43 -4.79
N ARG A 61 -19.22 -7.05 -3.63
CA ARG A 61 -18.18 -7.29 -2.62
C ARG A 61 -17.05 -8.19 -3.15
N GLU A 62 -17.35 -9.10 -4.09
CA GLU A 62 -16.36 -9.98 -4.70
C GLU A 62 -15.37 -9.19 -5.57
N GLU A 63 -15.87 -8.28 -6.40
CA GLU A 63 -15.04 -7.34 -7.18
C GLU A 63 -14.19 -6.46 -6.25
N MET A 64 -14.74 -5.97 -5.13
CA MET A 64 -13.96 -5.19 -4.16
C MET A 64 -12.85 -6.00 -3.49
N VAL A 65 -13.07 -7.28 -3.21
CA VAL A 65 -12.03 -8.16 -2.65
C VAL A 65 -10.94 -8.42 -3.68
N GLN A 66 -11.31 -8.70 -4.94
CA GLN A 66 -10.36 -8.86 -6.04
C GLN A 66 -9.54 -7.59 -6.27
N ALA A 67 -10.18 -6.43 -6.26
CA ALA A 67 -9.50 -5.13 -6.35
C ALA A 67 -8.53 -4.91 -5.18
N ALA A 68 -8.93 -5.24 -3.95
CA ALA A 68 -8.07 -5.14 -2.77
C ALA A 68 -6.84 -6.05 -2.87
N ASP A 69 -6.99 -7.28 -3.36
CA ASP A 69 -5.87 -8.19 -3.56
C ASP A 69 -4.92 -7.71 -4.67
N LEU A 70 -5.45 -7.09 -5.72
CA LEU A 70 -4.63 -6.53 -6.79
C LEU A 70 -3.86 -5.27 -6.32
N ILE A 71 -4.52 -4.39 -5.57
CA ILE A 71 -3.88 -3.24 -4.92
C ILE A 71 -2.75 -3.71 -4.01
N ARG A 72 -2.97 -4.77 -3.21
CA ARG A 72 -1.92 -5.35 -2.37
C ARG A 72 -0.73 -5.81 -3.21
N GLN A 73 -0.97 -6.55 -4.29
CA GLN A 73 0.09 -6.99 -5.20
C GLN A 73 0.87 -5.83 -5.84
N ARG A 74 0.19 -4.74 -6.21
CA ARG A 74 0.87 -3.52 -6.71
C ARG A 74 1.81 -2.95 -5.67
N ILE A 75 1.33 -2.77 -4.44
CA ILE A 75 2.13 -2.21 -3.36
C ILE A 75 3.32 -3.10 -3.01
N ASP A 76 3.13 -4.43 -2.98
CA ASP A 76 4.20 -5.39 -2.73
C ASP A 76 5.32 -5.28 -3.77
N ARG A 77 4.97 -5.03 -5.05
CA ARG A 77 5.96 -4.83 -6.14
C ARG A 77 6.73 -3.53 -6.05
N LEU A 78 6.18 -2.51 -5.39
CA LEU A 78 6.89 -1.26 -5.08
C LEU A 78 7.95 -1.46 -3.98
N GLY A 79 8.05 -2.67 -3.43
CA GLY A 79 8.99 -2.99 -2.37
C GLY A 79 8.62 -2.37 -1.03
N VAL A 80 7.35 -1.99 -0.86
CA VAL A 80 6.85 -1.49 0.41
C VAL A 80 6.45 -2.65 1.29
N ALA A 81 6.95 -2.67 2.53
CA ALA A 81 6.69 -3.77 3.45
C ALA A 81 5.27 -3.67 4.02
N GLU A 82 4.48 -4.72 3.76
CA GLU A 82 3.28 -5.11 4.50
C GLU A 82 2.18 -4.03 4.56
N PRO A 83 1.59 -3.67 3.41
CA PRO A 83 0.45 -2.75 3.36
C PRO A 83 -0.80 -3.35 4.03
N ASP A 84 -1.50 -2.52 4.79
CA ASP A 84 -2.82 -2.86 5.31
C ASP A 84 -3.90 -2.45 4.31
N VAL A 85 -4.33 -3.41 3.50
CA VAL A 85 -5.40 -3.23 2.50
C VAL A 85 -6.65 -3.93 2.98
N ARG A 86 -7.72 -3.15 3.25
CA ARG A 86 -8.99 -3.66 3.79
C ARG A 86 -10.17 -3.09 3.04
N VAL A 87 -11.12 -3.95 2.71
CA VAL A 87 -12.46 -3.53 2.26
C VAL A 87 -13.22 -2.98 3.48
N GLN A 88 -13.51 -1.68 3.49
CA GLN A 88 -14.16 -0.99 4.61
C GLN A 88 -15.68 -0.98 4.50
N SER A 89 -16.22 -0.82 3.29
CA SER A 89 -17.67 -0.75 3.00
C SER A 89 -18.03 -1.61 1.77
N GLU A 90 -19.25 -1.49 1.24
CA GLU A 90 -19.65 -2.20 0.01
C GLU A 90 -18.86 -1.78 -1.23
N ASN A 91 -18.35 -0.55 -1.26
CA ASN A 91 -17.65 0.04 -2.39
C ASN A 91 -16.38 0.79 -1.99
N GLN A 92 -15.87 0.66 -0.77
CA GLN A 92 -14.66 1.37 -0.32
C GLN A 92 -13.56 0.44 0.17
N ILE A 93 -12.33 0.78 -0.21
CA ILE A 93 -11.09 0.14 0.26
C ILE A 93 -10.28 1.18 1.01
N VAL A 94 -9.82 0.83 2.21
CA VAL A 94 -8.82 1.59 2.94
C VAL A 94 -7.48 0.91 2.74
N VAL A 95 -6.50 1.71 2.32
CA VAL A 95 -5.13 1.29 2.06
C VAL A 95 -4.23 2.10 2.98
N GLN A 96 -3.47 1.43 3.85
CA GLN A 96 -2.46 2.06 4.69
C GLN A 96 -1.10 1.47 4.35
N ILE A 97 -0.16 2.35 4.04
CA ILE A 97 1.14 1.97 3.55
C ILE A 97 2.20 2.68 4.41
N PRO A 98 2.74 1.99 5.43
CA PRO A 98 3.76 2.56 6.30
C PRO A 98 5.11 2.67 5.59
N GLY A 99 5.92 3.66 5.97
CA GLY A 99 7.31 3.77 5.54
C GLY A 99 7.53 4.15 4.07
N VAL A 100 6.51 4.66 3.38
CA VAL A 100 6.59 5.11 1.98
C VAL A 100 7.44 6.38 1.86
N LYS A 101 8.36 6.39 0.87
CA LYS A 101 9.19 7.57 0.55
C LYS A 101 8.47 8.61 -0.28
N ASN A 102 7.73 8.16 -1.30
CA ASN A 102 6.98 9.00 -2.24
C ASN A 102 5.47 8.68 -2.15
N PRO A 103 4.72 9.31 -1.24
CA PRO A 103 3.29 9.05 -1.05
C PRO A 103 2.47 9.24 -2.33
N ASP A 104 2.68 10.33 -3.05
CA ASP A 104 1.86 10.69 -4.21
C ASP A 104 2.02 9.70 -5.37
N GLU A 105 3.24 9.19 -5.58
CA GLU A 105 3.53 8.15 -6.55
C GLU A 105 2.76 6.85 -6.22
N VAL A 106 2.81 6.43 -4.95
CA VAL A 106 2.10 5.21 -4.54
C VAL A 106 0.59 5.38 -4.67
N ILE A 107 0.05 6.55 -4.33
CA ILE A 107 -1.38 6.85 -4.49
C ILE A 107 -1.81 6.76 -5.97
N ARG A 108 -1.01 7.29 -6.90
CA ARG A 108 -1.30 7.17 -8.34
C ARG A 108 -1.35 5.71 -8.79
N ILE A 109 -0.41 4.87 -8.34
CA ILE A 109 -0.35 3.45 -8.71
C ILE A 109 -1.55 2.65 -8.17
N ILE A 110 -1.97 2.90 -6.92
CA ILE A 110 -3.11 2.20 -6.31
C ILE A 110 -4.46 2.73 -6.81
N GLY A 111 -4.50 3.98 -7.28
CA GLY A 111 -5.70 4.62 -7.83
C GLY A 111 -5.94 4.28 -9.31
N SER A 112 -4.89 3.98 -10.08
CA SER A 112 -5.02 3.57 -11.49
C SER A 112 -5.87 2.32 -11.63
N THR A 113 -6.73 2.25 -12.64
CA THR A 113 -7.49 1.03 -12.93
C THR A 113 -6.63 0.07 -13.76
N ALA A 114 -5.71 0.58 -14.56
CA ALA A 114 -4.86 -0.16 -15.49
C ALA A 114 -5.58 -0.78 -16.69
N GLN A 115 -6.63 -0.12 -17.17
CA GLN A 115 -7.33 -0.53 -18.39
C GLN A 115 -6.45 -0.23 -19.61
N LEU A 116 -5.64 -1.22 -19.99
CA LEU A 116 -4.81 -1.18 -21.19
C LEU A 116 -5.67 -1.44 -22.43
N GLY A 117 -5.57 -0.54 -23.41
CA GLY A 117 -6.21 -0.67 -24.72
C GLY A 117 -5.29 -0.26 -25.85
N PHE A 118 -5.35 -1.03 -26.95
CA PHE A 118 -4.68 -0.74 -28.20
C PHE A 118 -5.72 -0.27 -29.21
N TYR A 119 -5.48 0.88 -29.82
CA TYR A 119 -6.42 1.52 -30.74
C TYR A 119 -5.71 1.88 -32.04
N GLN A 120 -6.33 1.57 -33.18
CA GLN A 120 -6.02 2.24 -34.42
C GLN A 120 -6.42 3.71 -34.32
N VAL A 121 -5.47 4.61 -34.59
CA VAL A 121 -5.76 6.04 -34.75
C VAL A 121 -6.41 6.24 -36.12
N LEU A 122 -7.58 6.87 -36.11
CA LEU A 122 -8.35 7.18 -37.33
C LEU A 122 -8.00 8.55 -37.88
N ALA A 123 -7.74 9.49 -36.98
CA ALA A 123 -7.25 10.83 -37.26
C ALA A 123 -6.63 11.38 -35.97
N GLY A 124 -5.76 12.37 -36.09
CA GLY A 124 -5.16 13.09 -34.97
C GLY A 124 -5.25 14.59 -35.19
N ASP A 125 -4.99 15.36 -34.15
CA ASP A 125 -4.98 16.82 -34.23
C ASP A 125 -4.09 17.31 -35.41
N PRO A 126 -4.62 18.10 -36.36
CA PRO A 126 -3.83 18.72 -37.43
C PRO A 126 -2.63 19.53 -36.92
N ALA A 127 -2.67 20.02 -35.68
CA ALA A 127 -1.56 20.67 -35.00
C ALA A 127 -0.35 19.76 -34.77
N LEU A 128 -0.40 18.46 -35.08
CA LEU A 128 0.77 17.59 -35.23
C LEU A 128 1.76 18.10 -36.30
N THR A 129 1.34 19.04 -37.15
CA THR A 129 2.18 19.71 -38.16
C THR A 129 2.66 21.12 -37.77
N GLU A 130 2.16 21.68 -36.67
CA GLU A 130 2.66 22.89 -36.03
C GLU A 130 3.51 22.52 -34.79
N PRO A 131 4.48 23.33 -34.34
CA PRO A 131 5.22 23.02 -33.12
C PRO A 131 4.24 22.88 -31.95
N PRO A 132 4.37 21.84 -31.11
CA PRO A 132 3.42 21.58 -30.04
C PRO A 132 3.26 22.81 -29.14
N GLN A 133 2.01 23.14 -28.81
CA GLN A 133 1.74 24.17 -27.84
C GLN A 133 2.22 23.67 -26.48
N ILE A 134 3.18 24.39 -25.90
CA ILE A 134 3.65 24.12 -24.54
C ILE A 134 2.61 24.76 -23.61
N VAL A 135 1.79 23.92 -22.99
CA VAL A 135 0.68 24.36 -22.16
C VAL A 135 1.10 24.34 -20.69
N PRO A 136 0.86 25.41 -19.92
CA PRO A 136 0.96 25.36 -18.46
C PRO A 136 0.07 24.26 -17.87
N ALA A 137 0.50 23.59 -16.80
CA ALA A 137 -0.24 22.46 -16.23
C ALA A 137 -1.68 22.81 -15.80
N ASP A 138 -1.95 24.07 -15.44
CA ASP A 138 -3.27 24.57 -15.06
C ASP A 138 -4.19 24.91 -16.25
N GLU A 139 -3.67 24.92 -17.48
CA GLU A 139 -4.43 25.21 -18.71
C GLU A 139 -4.68 23.96 -19.58
N VAL A 140 -4.12 22.80 -19.22
CA VAL A 140 -4.24 21.54 -19.98
C VAL A 140 -5.70 21.17 -20.26
N ASP A 141 -6.57 21.27 -19.25
CA ASP A 141 -7.99 20.89 -19.41
C ASP A 141 -8.71 21.79 -20.43
N ASN A 142 -8.41 23.10 -20.42
CA ASN A 142 -8.99 24.04 -21.39
C ASN A 142 -8.52 23.71 -22.82
N ILE A 143 -7.25 23.39 -22.99
CA ILE A 143 -6.69 23.00 -24.29
C ILE A 143 -7.28 21.68 -24.78
N LYS A 144 -7.50 20.71 -23.88
CA LYS A 144 -8.21 19.47 -24.24
C LYS A 144 -9.63 19.74 -24.73
N GLU A 145 -10.36 20.65 -24.09
CA GLU A 145 -11.70 21.06 -24.56
C GLU A 145 -11.64 21.68 -25.96
N ASP A 146 -10.69 22.59 -26.22
CA ASP A 146 -10.50 23.21 -27.53
C ASP A 146 -10.14 22.17 -28.62
N ILE A 147 -9.20 21.27 -28.33
CA ILE A 147 -8.82 20.18 -29.24
C ILE A 147 -10.02 19.25 -29.48
N MET A 148 -10.79 18.96 -28.43
CA MET A 148 -11.97 18.10 -28.53
C MET A 148 -13.01 18.71 -29.48
N GLU A 149 -13.30 20.00 -29.36
CA GLU A 149 -14.26 20.70 -30.24
C GLU A 149 -13.80 20.61 -31.71
N ASN A 150 -12.52 20.86 -31.98
CA ASN A 150 -11.96 20.77 -33.33
C ASN A 150 -12.01 19.35 -33.92
N LEU A 151 -11.66 18.34 -33.12
CA LEU A 151 -11.67 16.95 -33.57
C LEU A 151 -13.08 16.39 -33.75
N GLN A 152 -14.10 16.94 -33.07
CA GLN A 152 -15.48 16.53 -33.28
C GLN A 152 -16.04 16.93 -34.65
N ASP A 153 -15.43 17.93 -35.29
CA ASP A 153 -15.78 18.37 -36.65
C ASP A 153 -15.09 17.54 -37.76
N ASP A 154 -14.15 16.65 -37.41
CA ASP A 154 -13.44 15.81 -38.36
C ASP A 154 -14.32 14.66 -38.91
N ASP A 155 -14.20 14.34 -40.20
CA ASP A 155 -14.97 13.28 -40.87
C ASP A 155 -14.75 11.88 -40.25
N ALA A 156 -13.60 11.67 -39.60
CA ALA A 156 -13.29 10.45 -38.87
C ALA A 156 -14.12 10.31 -37.59
N TYR A 157 -14.55 11.43 -36.98
CA TYR A 157 -15.35 11.41 -35.76
C TYR A 157 -16.81 11.05 -36.05
N LYS A 158 -17.28 9.98 -35.42
CA LYS A 158 -18.65 9.47 -35.52
C LYS A 158 -19.18 9.21 -34.11
N GLU A 159 -20.11 10.06 -33.68
CA GLU A 159 -20.73 9.97 -32.35
C GLU A 159 -21.22 8.54 -32.04
N GLY A 160 -20.79 8.00 -30.90
CA GLY A 160 -21.11 6.64 -30.44
C GLY A 160 -20.38 5.51 -31.16
N LYS A 161 -19.50 5.81 -32.12
CA LYS A 161 -18.61 4.83 -32.77
C LYS A 161 -17.13 5.13 -32.57
N THR A 162 -16.80 6.39 -32.35
CA THR A 162 -15.45 6.86 -32.06
C THR A 162 -15.45 7.70 -30.80
N LYS A 163 -14.28 7.82 -30.19
CA LYS A 163 -14.01 8.71 -29.06
C LYS A 163 -12.68 9.43 -29.28
N ILE A 164 -12.49 10.51 -28.55
CA ILE A 164 -11.24 11.28 -28.56
C ILE A 164 -10.49 10.93 -27.29
N LEU A 165 -9.24 10.50 -27.43
CA LEU A 165 -8.32 10.28 -26.32
C LEU A 165 -7.14 11.24 -26.44
N PHE A 166 -6.51 11.54 -25.31
CA PHE A 166 -5.43 12.53 -25.24
C PHE A 166 -4.13 11.90 -24.80
N SER A 167 -3.02 12.41 -25.33
CA SER A 167 -1.67 12.19 -24.81
C SER A 167 -1.19 13.47 -24.14
N GLU A 168 -0.57 13.33 -22.97
CA GLU A 168 0.08 14.40 -22.24
C GLU A 168 1.55 14.06 -22.07
N THR A 169 2.44 14.88 -22.60
CA THR A 169 3.88 14.64 -22.54
C THR A 169 4.61 15.89 -22.05
N PRO A 170 5.52 15.78 -21.07
CA PRO A 170 6.31 16.94 -20.65
C PRO A 170 7.11 17.52 -21.83
N ALA A 171 7.05 18.83 -22.00
CA ALA A 171 7.70 19.49 -23.13
C ALA A 171 9.22 19.33 -23.13
N ARG A 172 9.82 19.18 -24.31
CA ARG A 172 11.29 19.10 -24.49
C ARG A 172 12.05 20.31 -23.95
N GLN A 173 11.44 21.48 -24.07
CA GLN A 173 12.08 22.75 -23.82
C GLN A 173 11.04 23.76 -23.32
N GLY A 174 11.09 24.08 -22.03
CA GLY A 174 10.11 24.96 -21.39
C GLY A 174 9.56 24.31 -20.11
N ASP A 175 8.74 25.06 -19.39
CA ASP A 175 7.94 24.53 -18.29
C ASP A 175 6.50 24.39 -18.80
N GLY A 176 6.07 23.17 -19.10
CA GLY A 176 4.74 22.89 -19.65
C GLY A 176 4.59 21.50 -20.27
N ILE A 177 3.40 21.23 -20.77
CA ILE A 177 2.92 19.93 -21.25
C ILE A 177 2.52 20.07 -22.72
N GLU A 178 2.96 19.13 -23.55
CA GLU A 178 2.51 18.94 -24.92
C GLU A 178 1.28 18.03 -24.89
N VAL A 179 0.16 18.53 -25.41
CA VAL A 179 -1.13 17.82 -25.44
C VAL A 179 -1.47 17.47 -26.89
N TYR A 180 -1.82 16.21 -27.14
CA TYR A 180 -2.25 15.74 -28.46
C TYR A 180 -3.57 15.00 -28.36
N GLY A 181 -4.52 15.30 -29.25
CA GLY A 181 -5.78 14.58 -29.38
C GLY A 181 -5.76 13.57 -30.52
N TYR A 182 -6.37 12.40 -30.29
CA TYR A 182 -6.47 11.32 -31.26
C TYR A 182 -7.90 10.80 -31.32
N ILE A 183 -8.44 10.70 -32.53
CA ILE A 183 -9.72 10.04 -32.79
C ILE A 183 -9.45 8.55 -32.93
N VAL A 184 -10.10 7.76 -32.08
CA VAL A 184 -9.99 6.30 -32.03
C VAL A 184 -11.37 5.66 -32.04
N ASN A 185 -11.43 4.36 -32.30
CA ASN A 185 -12.66 3.58 -32.13
C ASN A 185 -13.17 3.63 -30.67
N GLU A 186 -14.49 3.55 -30.49
CA GLU A 186 -15.13 3.55 -29.17
C GLU A 186 -14.56 2.46 -28.24
N ASN A 187 -14.37 1.27 -28.80
CA ASN A 187 -13.78 0.12 -28.12
C ASN A 187 -12.34 -0.11 -28.63
N PRO A 188 -11.44 -0.58 -27.76
CA PRO A 188 -10.09 -0.94 -28.17
C PRO A 188 -10.09 -2.12 -29.15
N ASP A 189 -9.16 -2.13 -30.07
CA ASP A 189 -8.91 -3.23 -31.01
C ASP A 189 -8.29 -4.46 -30.31
N LEU A 190 -7.43 -4.22 -29.31
CA LEU A 190 -6.97 -5.23 -28.36
C LEU A 190 -6.97 -4.65 -26.93
N THR A 191 -7.20 -5.51 -25.93
CA THR A 191 -7.16 -5.16 -24.51
C THR A 191 -5.93 -5.71 -23.80
N GLY A 192 -5.72 -5.32 -22.55
CA GLY A 192 -4.71 -5.90 -21.67
C GLY A 192 -4.78 -7.42 -21.49
N ASP A 193 -5.89 -8.09 -21.82
CA ASP A 193 -6.00 -9.55 -21.82
C ASP A 193 -5.05 -10.21 -22.84
N SER A 194 -4.63 -9.44 -23.85
CA SER A 194 -3.65 -9.88 -24.84
C SER A 194 -2.21 -9.84 -24.31
N LEU A 195 -1.95 -9.18 -23.18
CA LEU A 195 -0.64 -9.10 -22.54
C LEU A 195 -0.33 -10.39 -21.79
N LYS A 196 0.90 -10.88 -21.92
CA LYS A 196 1.37 -12.03 -21.15
C LYS A 196 1.51 -11.64 -19.67
N GLN A 197 1.22 -12.57 -18.77
CA GLN A 197 1.43 -12.34 -17.34
C GLN A 197 2.91 -12.04 -17.05
N ASN A 198 3.17 -10.94 -16.32
CA ASN A 198 4.51 -10.38 -16.12
C ASN A 198 5.25 -10.05 -17.44
N GLY A 199 4.52 -9.71 -18.51
CA GLY A 199 5.07 -9.43 -19.83
C GLY A 199 5.54 -7.98 -20.03
N ALA A 200 5.34 -7.08 -19.06
CA ALA A 200 5.87 -5.72 -19.13
C ALA A 200 7.25 -5.65 -18.46
N THR A 201 8.22 -5.02 -19.10
CA THR A 201 9.58 -4.86 -18.57
C THR A 201 10.16 -3.51 -18.97
N VAL A 202 10.78 -2.82 -18.02
CA VAL A 202 11.53 -1.58 -18.31
C VAL A 202 12.85 -1.93 -18.98
N GLU A 203 13.06 -1.43 -20.18
CA GLU A 203 14.27 -1.68 -20.98
C GLU A 203 14.81 -0.36 -21.56
N PHE A 204 16.03 -0.43 -22.08
CA PHE A 204 16.57 0.65 -22.91
C PHE A 204 16.55 0.15 -24.35
N ASP A 205 15.94 0.93 -25.23
CA ASP A 205 15.99 0.67 -26.67
C ASP A 205 17.46 0.71 -27.13
N GLN A 206 17.91 -0.39 -27.75
CA GLN A 206 19.30 -0.55 -28.19
C GLN A 206 19.67 0.40 -29.33
N THR A 207 18.67 0.90 -30.07
CA THR A 207 18.88 1.78 -31.23
C THR A 207 18.94 3.24 -30.79
N THR A 208 17.98 3.67 -29.98
CA THR A 208 17.84 5.07 -29.57
C THR A 208 18.51 5.38 -28.24
N GLY A 209 18.81 4.37 -27.41
CA GLY A 209 19.30 4.53 -26.05
C GLY A 209 18.23 5.04 -25.06
N LYS A 210 16.99 5.23 -25.52
CA LYS A 210 15.88 5.76 -24.71
C LYS A 210 15.31 4.67 -23.80
N ARG A 211 14.84 5.07 -22.62
CA ARG A 211 14.09 4.17 -21.73
C ARG A 211 12.68 3.94 -22.28
N ILE A 212 12.29 2.68 -22.36
CA ILE A 212 11.00 2.22 -22.86
C ILE A 212 10.41 1.17 -21.91
N VAL A 213 9.10 0.93 -22.02
CA VAL A 213 8.45 -0.24 -21.42
C VAL A 213 8.12 -1.22 -22.53
N SER A 214 8.84 -2.33 -22.57
CA SER A 214 8.61 -3.45 -23.50
C SER A 214 7.45 -4.29 -22.99
N LEU A 215 6.55 -4.68 -23.90
CA LEU A 215 5.38 -5.50 -23.61
C LEU A 215 5.44 -6.77 -24.47
N GLU A 216 5.39 -7.92 -23.81
CA GLU A 216 5.26 -9.23 -24.44
C GLU A 216 3.78 -9.66 -24.45
N LEU A 217 3.20 -9.75 -25.64
CA LEU A 217 1.86 -10.27 -25.87
C LEU A 217 1.83 -11.80 -25.80
N THR A 218 0.65 -12.35 -25.50
CA THR A 218 0.39 -13.79 -25.64
C THR A 218 0.47 -14.22 -27.11
N ALA A 219 0.57 -15.53 -27.37
CA ALA A 219 0.60 -16.04 -28.74
C ALA A 219 -0.65 -15.65 -29.56
N GLU A 220 -1.82 -15.60 -28.92
CA GLU A 220 -3.06 -15.15 -29.55
C GLU A 220 -3.06 -13.63 -29.73
N GLY A 221 -2.68 -12.86 -28.70
CA GLY A 221 -2.57 -11.41 -28.78
C GLY A 221 -1.60 -10.95 -29.87
N GLY A 222 -0.45 -11.61 -30.02
CA GLY A 222 0.53 -11.34 -31.07
C GLY A 222 0.01 -11.64 -32.48
N ARG A 223 -0.85 -12.66 -32.65
CA ARG A 223 -1.53 -12.91 -33.94
C ARG A 223 -2.52 -11.80 -34.27
N GLN A 224 -3.36 -11.43 -33.30
CA GLN A 224 -4.36 -10.37 -33.47
C GLN A 224 -3.70 -9.02 -33.74
N MET A 225 -2.60 -8.72 -33.05
CA MET A 225 -1.78 -7.52 -33.28
C MET A 225 -1.15 -7.52 -34.68
N GLY A 226 -0.62 -8.66 -35.13
CA GLY A 226 -0.10 -8.79 -36.50
C GLY A 226 -1.17 -8.58 -37.57
N GLU A 227 -2.37 -9.14 -37.37
CA GLU A 227 -3.51 -8.95 -38.28
C GLU A 227 -4.03 -7.50 -38.27
N LEU A 228 -4.04 -6.83 -37.11
CA LEU A 228 -4.40 -5.42 -36.97
C LEU A 228 -3.40 -4.52 -37.70
N THR A 229 -2.12 -4.64 -37.36
CA THR A 229 -1.06 -3.81 -37.94
C THR A 229 -0.93 -4.02 -39.44
N GLN A 230 -1.12 -5.24 -39.94
CA GLN A 230 -1.16 -5.50 -41.38
C GLN A 230 -2.30 -4.75 -42.08
N ARG A 231 -3.50 -4.69 -41.48
CA ARG A 231 -4.60 -3.90 -42.04
C ARG A 231 -4.28 -2.41 -42.03
N MET A 232 -3.76 -1.90 -40.91
CA MET A 232 -3.40 -0.49 -40.78
C MET A 232 -2.36 -0.05 -41.82
N VAL A 233 -1.31 -0.86 -42.04
CA VAL A 233 -0.29 -0.58 -43.07
C VAL A 233 -0.91 -0.57 -44.48
N ASN A 234 -1.80 -1.52 -44.80
CA ASN A 234 -2.47 -1.53 -46.11
C ASN A 234 -3.41 -0.34 -46.31
N GLU A 235 -4.11 0.09 -45.26
CA GLU A 235 -4.98 1.27 -45.27
C GLU A 235 -4.14 2.54 -45.45
N SER A 236 -3.02 2.66 -44.73
CA SER A 236 -2.05 3.75 -44.84
C SER A 236 -1.52 3.92 -46.27
N LEU A 237 -1.23 2.82 -46.97
CA LEU A 237 -0.82 2.84 -48.37
C LEU A 237 -1.92 3.34 -49.33
N THR A 238 -3.19 3.24 -48.92
CA THR A 238 -4.34 3.63 -49.74
C THR A 238 -4.80 5.06 -49.44
N SER A 239 -4.82 5.47 -48.18
CA SER A 239 -5.21 6.81 -47.74
C SER A 239 -4.07 7.83 -47.88
N GLY A 240 -2.81 7.38 -47.80
CA GLY A 240 -1.63 8.25 -47.73
C GLY A 240 -1.34 8.81 -46.33
N GLU A 241 -2.08 8.37 -45.31
CA GLU A 241 -1.90 8.78 -43.92
C GLU A 241 -1.07 7.76 -43.14
N PRO A 242 -0.26 8.17 -42.15
CA PRO A 242 0.56 7.24 -41.38
C PRO A 242 -0.32 6.32 -40.52
N ALA A 243 -0.05 5.01 -40.56
CA ALA A 243 -0.65 4.06 -39.63
C ALA A 243 -0.12 4.32 -38.22
N GLN A 244 -0.96 4.76 -37.29
CA GLN A 244 -0.59 4.99 -35.89
C GLN A 244 -1.37 4.07 -34.95
N LEU A 245 -0.65 3.42 -34.03
CA LEU A 245 -1.23 2.54 -33.02
C LEU A 245 -1.16 3.24 -31.65
N ALA A 246 -2.28 3.75 -31.18
CA ALA A 246 -2.38 4.35 -29.85
C ALA A 246 -2.44 3.27 -28.77
N ILE A 247 -1.58 3.38 -27.78
CA ILE A 247 -1.56 2.56 -26.57
C ILE A 247 -2.07 3.44 -25.43
N ALA A 248 -3.28 3.15 -24.94
CA ALA A 248 -3.92 3.91 -23.88
C ALA A 248 -4.01 3.10 -22.59
N LEU A 249 -3.84 3.78 -21.47
CA LEU A 249 -4.03 3.27 -20.12
C LEU A 249 -5.03 4.17 -19.41
N ASP A 250 -6.15 3.61 -18.94
CA ASP A 250 -7.20 4.37 -18.24
C ASP A 250 -7.76 5.56 -19.05
N GLN A 251 -7.84 5.41 -20.38
CA GLN A 251 -8.27 6.43 -21.36
C GLN A 251 -7.23 7.52 -21.69
N ASP A 252 -6.06 7.50 -21.07
CA ASP A 252 -4.95 8.38 -21.43
C ASP A 252 -3.96 7.65 -22.35
N ILE A 253 -3.64 8.26 -23.49
CA ILE A 253 -2.66 7.72 -24.44
C ILE A 253 -1.26 7.87 -23.85
N GLN A 254 -0.61 6.73 -23.65
CA GLN A 254 0.76 6.64 -23.16
C GLN A 254 1.77 6.78 -24.31
N SER A 255 1.43 6.23 -25.48
CA SER A 255 2.24 6.35 -26.69
C SER A 255 1.41 6.07 -27.94
N ALA A 256 1.73 6.73 -29.05
CA ALA A 256 1.09 6.49 -30.36
C ALA A 256 2.13 6.31 -31.48
N PRO A 257 2.95 5.24 -31.45
CA PRO A 257 3.97 5.00 -32.47
C PRO A 257 3.37 4.78 -33.87
N THR A 258 4.11 5.24 -34.88
CA THR A 258 3.84 4.91 -36.27
C THR A 258 4.23 3.45 -36.55
N VAL A 259 3.33 2.73 -37.20
CA VAL A 259 3.49 1.33 -37.58
C VAL A 259 3.89 1.26 -39.06
N GLU A 260 5.16 0.98 -39.32
CA GLU A 260 5.69 0.86 -40.70
C GLU A 260 5.57 -0.56 -41.25
N ASP A 261 5.63 -1.57 -40.37
CA ASP A 261 5.60 -2.99 -40.69
C ASP A 261 4.67 -3.75 -39.73
N THR A 262 4.32 -4.99 -40.09
CA THR A 262 3.53 -5.86 -39.22
C THR A 262 4.26 -6.12 -37.91
N LEU A 263 3.64 -5.77 -36.78
CA LEU A 263 4.23 -6.01 -35.46
C LEU A 263 4.01 -7.47 -35.03
N GLY A 264 4.97 -7.99 -34.27
CA GLY A 264 4.89 -9.31 -33.68
C GLY A 264 4.26 -9.29 -32.28
N ALA A 265 4.69 -10.23 -31.43
CA ALA A 265 4.25 -10.29 -30.04
C ALA A 265 4.93 -9.26 -29.12
N ASN A 266 5.96 -8.55 -29.59
CA ASN A 266 6.67 -7.55 -28.79
C ASN A 266 6.31 -6.15 -29.28
N ILE A 267 5.88 -5.31 -28.36
CA ILE A 267 5.56 -3.91 -28.59
C ILE A 267 6.23 -3.07 -27.49
N SER A 268 6.43 -1.79 -27.73
CA SER A 268 7.08 -0.90 -26.77
C SER A 268 6.26 0.38 -26.56
N ILE A 269 6.10 0.76 -25.30
CA ILE A 269 5.64 2.10 -24.91
C ILE A 269 6.89 2.97 -24.76
N SER A 270 6.93 4.08 -25.49
CA SER A 270 8.02 5.06 -25.46
C SER A 270 7.46 6.47 -25.30
N ASN A 271 8.23 7.33 -24.64
CA ASN A 271 7.97 8.76 -24.64
C ASN A 271 8.92 9.43 -25.64
N ASP A 272 8.36 9.79 -26.80
CA ASP A 272 9.11 10.46 -27.85
C ASP A 272 9.20 11.97 -27.67
N GLY A 273 8.60 12.54 -26.63
CA GLY A 273 8.83 13.92 -26.22
C GLY A 273 10.12 14.09 -25.42
N LEU A 274 10.64 13.05 -24.74
CA LEU A 274 11.81 13.23 -23.88
C LEU A 274 13.12 12.72 -24.51
N PRO A 275 14.28 13.38 -24.25
CA PRO A 275 15.56 12.96 -24.80
C PRO A 275 16.00 11.57 -24.28
N ASP A 276 15.69 11.27 -23.02
CA ASP A 276 16.06 10.02 -22.36
C ASP A 276 14.94 8.94 -22.43
N GLY A 277 13.84 9.23 -23.13
CA GLY A 277 12.64 8.39 -23.11
C GLY A 277 11.81 8.55 -21.83
N LEU A 278 11.15 7.48 -21.40
CA LEU A 278 10.30 7.49 -20.20
C LEU A 278 11.13 7.81 -18.93
N PRO A 279 10.66 8.73 -18.06
CA PRO A 279 11.22 8.92 -16.73
C PRO A 279 11.27 7.61 -15.94
N GLU A 280 12.27 7.44 -15.07
CA GLU A 280 12.48 6.16 -14.37
C GLU A 280 11.29 5.79 -13.48
N GLU A 281 10.74 6.77 -12.78
CA GLU A 281 9.57 6.59 -11.91
C GLU A 281 8.33 6.19 -12.71
N GLU A 282 8.06 6.90 -13.82
CA GLU A 282 6.94 6.61 -14.72
C GLU A 282 7.06 5.22 -15.38
N ALA A 283 8.24 4.86 -15.86
CA ALA A 283 8.48 3.54 -16.46
C ALA A 283 8.24 2.40 -15.45
N LYS A 284 8.67 2.56 -14.18
CA LYS A 284 8.43 1.58 -13.10
C LYS A 284 6.96 1.54 -12.69
N GLN A 285 6.28 2.67 -12.69
CA GLN A 285 4.84 2.77 -12.44
C GLN A 285 4.08 1.97 -13.51
N LEU A 286 4.35 2.24 -14.79
CA LEU A 286 3.76 1.51 -15.91
C LEU A 286 4.05 0.01 -15.84
N GLU A 287 5.30 -0.40 -15.61
CA GLU A 287 5.67 -1.81 -15.44
C GLU A 287 4.87 -2.49 -14.31
N THR A 288 4.74 -1.83 -13.15
CA THR A 288 4.02 -2.36 -12.00
C THR A 288 2.53 -2.53 -12.30
N VAL A 289 1.94 -1.49 -12.89
CA VAL A 289 0.51 -1.41 -13.21
C VAL A 289 0.14 -2.44 -14.30
N LEU A 290 0.95 -2.54 -15.35
CA LEU A 290 0.73 -3.48 -16.45
C LEU A 290 0.95 -4.95 -16.06
N ASN A 291 1.94 -5.24 -15.20
CA ASN A 291 2.20 -6.61 -14.74
C ASN A 291 1.20 -7.12 -13.70
N THR A 292 0.53 -6.22 -12.99
CA THR A 292 -0.54 -6.59 -12.07
C THR A 292 -1.86 -6.75 -12.82
N GLY A 293 -2.12 -5.90 -13.82
CA GLY A 293 -3.32 -5.98 -14.66
C GLY A 293 -4.42 -5.04 -14.20
N ALA A 294 -5.55 -5.06 -14.92
CA ALA A 294 -6.68 -4.18 -14.69
C ALA A 294 -7.46 -4.52 -13.42
N LEU A 295 -7.87 -3.50 -12.67
CA LEU A 295 -8.83 -3.64 -11.59
C LEU A 295 -10.22 -3.98 -12.17
N PRO A 296 -11.01 -4.84 -11.50
CA PRO A 296 -12.34 -5.21 -11.96
C PRO A 296 -13.35 -4.05 -11.88
N VAL A 297 -13.02 -3.00 -11.13
CA VAL A 297 -13.84 -1.81 -10.88
C VAL A 297 -12.96 -0.57 -10.98
N ASN A 298 -13.53 0.55 -11.42
CA ASN A 298 -12.81 1.82 -11.46
C ASN A 298 -12.66 2.34 -10.04
N MET A 299 -11.43 2.69 -9.65
CA MET A 299 -11.16 3.22 -8.31
C MET A 299 -10.88 4.71 -8.36
N GLN A 300 -11.44 5.46 -7.41
CA GLN A 300 -11.15 6.88 -7.22
C GLN A 300 -10.66 7.12 -5.80
N VAL A 301 -9.63 7.96 -5.65
CA VAL A 301 -9.11 8.35 -4.32
C VAL A 301 -10.03 9.43 -3.76
N ILE A 302 -10.82 9.10 -2.73
CA ILE A 302 -11.75 10.05 -2.10
C ILE A 302 -11.13 10.79 -0.92
N SER A 303 -10.12 10.20 -0.29
CA SER A 303 -9.39 10.83 0.80
C SER A 303 -7.97 10.28 0.85
N GLN A 304 -7.01 11.16 1.07
CA GLN A 304 -5.62 10.78 1.36
C GLN A 304 -5.11 11.56 2.56
N THR A 305 -4.42 10.87 3.46
CA THR A 305 -3.72 11.45 4.59
C THR A 305 -2.30 10.93 4.61
N THR A 306 -1.34 11.85 4.56
CA THR A 306 0.09 11.53 4.58
C THR A 306 0.67 11.93 5.92
N VAL A 307 1.38 11.00 6.57
CA VAL A 307 2.07 11.24 7.84
C VAL A 307 3.57 11.22 7.60
N GLY A 308 4.25 12.31 7.96
CA GLY A 308 5.70 12.42 7.80
C GLY A 308 6.48 11.47 8.74
N PRO A 309 7.53 10.76 8.28
CA PRO A 309 8.33 9.85 9.12
C PRO A 309 8.97 10.51 10.35
N THR A 310 9.27 11.81 10.26
CA THR A 310 9.93 12.57 11.34
C THR A 310 9.01 12.81 12.54
N LEU A 311 7.70 12.99 12.32
CA LEU A 311 6.71 13.17 13.37
C LEU A 311 6.50 11.86 14.16
N GLY A 312 6.43 10.73 13.45
CA GLY A 312 6.23 9.42 14.06
C GLY A 312 7.42 8.98 14.91
N LEU A 313 8.65 9.10 14.39
CA LEU A 313 9.87 8.70 15.13
C LEU A 313 10.11 9.54 16.39
N SER A 314 9.78 10.84 16.36
CA SER A 314 9.89 11.71 17.53
C SER A 314 8.88 11.31 18.61
N SER A 315 7.64 11.01 18.21
CA SER A 315 6.57 10.56 19.09
C SER A 315 6.88 9.19 19.69
N LEU A 316 7.44 8.27 18.91
CA LEU A 316 7.92 6.96 19.38
C LEU A 316 8.98 7.11 20.47
N LYS A 317 10.03 7.91 20.21
CA LYS A 317 11.11 8.13 21.18
C LYS A 317 10.59 8.75 22.48
N SER A 318 9.70 9.73 22.37
CA SER A 318 9.10 10.41 23.51
C SER A 318 8.19 9.48 24.31
N GLY A 319 7.36 8.68 23.62
CA GLY A 319 6.48 7.68 24.23
C GLY A 319 7.26 6.57 24.93
N LEU A 320 8.32 6.03 24.31
CA LEU A 320 9.20 5.04 24.91
C LEU A 320 9.93 5.60 26.14
N LEU A 321 10.45 6.82 26.07
CA LEU A 321 11.13 7.46 27.19
C LEU A 321 10.17 7.72 28.35
N ALA A 322 8.96 8.22 28.08
CA ALA A 322 7.93 8.40 29.09
C ALA A 322 7.51 7.07 29.73
N SER A 323 7.37 6.01 28.93
CA SER A 323 7.03 4.66 29.40
C SER A 323 8.12 4.08 30.30
N LEU A 324 9.39 4.23 29.92
CA LEU A 324 10.54 3.73 30.68
C LEU A 324 10.70 4.48 32.01
N VAL A 325 10.55 5.81 32.00
CA VAL A 325 10.56 6.62 33.23
C VAL A 325 9.37 6.26 34.12
N GLY A 326 8.16 6.16 33.57
CA GLY A 326 6.96 5.77 34.31
C GLY A 326 7.07 4.39 34.94
N PHE A 327 7.58 3.41 34.18
CA PHE A 327 7.85 2.06 34.67
C PHE A 327 8.86 2.07 35.82
N GLY A 328 9.97 2.80 35.67
CA GLY A 328 10.96 2.97 36.74
C GLY A 328 10.39 3.60 38.01
N LEU A 329 9.50 4.59 37.88
CA LEU A 329 8.80 5.20 39.01
C LEU A 329 7.86 4.22 39.72
N VAL A 330 7.15 3.36 38.98
CA VAL A 330 6.29 2.32 39.55
C VAL A 330 7.10 1.31 40.35
N LEU A 331 8.21 0.80 39.78
CA LEU A 331 9.11 -0.12 40.48
C LEU A 331 9.67 0.53 41.77
N LEU A 332 10.14 1.77 41.67
CA LEU A 332 10.64 2.51 42.82
C LEU A 332 9.57 2.67 43.91
N LEU A 333 8.35 3.01 43.52
CA LEU A 333 7.23 3.18 44.45
C LEU A 333 6.86 1.87 45.14
N LEU A 334 6.80 0.75 44.41
CA LEU A 334 6.53 -0.57 44.97
C LEU A 334 7.63 -0.99 45.95
N PHE A 335 8.90 -0.80 45.57
CA PHE A 335 10.04 -1.07 46.43
C PHE A 335 10.00 -0.25 47.73
N VAL A 336 9.78 1.06 47.65
CA VAL A 336 9.78 1.96 48.82
C VAL A 336 8.61 1.67 49.76
N ILE A 337 7.40 1.47 49.22
CA ILE A 337 6.19 1.28 50.05
C ILE A 337 6.14 -0.13 50.65
N TYR A 338 6.50 -1.16 49.87
CA TYR A 338 6.28 -2.56 50.25
C TYR A 338 7.56 -3.31 50.65
N ARG A 339 8.74 -2.69 50.53
CA ARG A 339 10.05 -3.25 50.94
C ARG A 339 10.29 -4.63 50.31
N ALA A 340 10.44 -5.68 51.13
CA ALA A 340 10.67 -7.04 50.66
C ALA A 340 9.52 -7.60 49.79
N LEU A 341 8.27 -7.21 50.06
CA LEU A 341 7.14 -7.57 49.19
C LEU A 341 7.18 -6.79 47.88
N GLY A 342 7.70 -5.55 47.90
CA GLY A 342 7.95 -4.73 46.72
C GLY A 342 8.88 -5.42 45.73
N VAL A 343 10.01 -5.97 46.20
CA VAL A 343 10.95 -6.73 45.36
C VAL A 343 10.28 -7.93 44.67
N VAL A 344 9.36 -8.61 45.36
CA VAL A 344 8.62 -9.74 44.77
C VAL A 344 7.66 -9.25 43.69
N ALA A 345 6.98 -8.11 43.90
CA ALA A 345 6.14 -7.51 42.87
C ALA A 345 6.94 -6.98 41.68
N ASP A 346 8.09 -6.35 41.92
CA ASP A 346 8.99 -5.85 40.88
C ASP A 346 9.46 -7.00 39.98
N LEU A 347 9.86 -8.13 40.58
CA LEU A 347 10.25 -9.33 39.82
C LEU A 347 9.06 -9.89 39.02
N ALA A 348 7.87 -9.95 39.61
CA ALA A 348 6.66 -10.41 38.92
C ALA A 348 6.30 -9.49 37.75
N LEU A 349 6.45 -8.17 37.92
CA LEU A 349 6.16 -7.17 36.90
C LEU A 349 7.18 -7.23 35.76
N LEU A 350 8.46 -7.48 36.05
CA LEU A 350 9.50 -7.72 35.05
C LEU A 350 9.23 -8.99 34.24
N ILE A 351 8.83 -10.08 34.90
CA ILE A 351 8.42 -11.32 34.24
C ILE A 351 7.21 -11.06 33.33
N TYR A 352 6.20 -10.32 33.83
CA TYR A 352 5.03 -9.94 33.05
C TYR A 352 5.42 -9.11 31.81
N ALA A 353 6.24 -8.08 31.97
CA ALA A 353 6.68 -7.23 30.86
C ALA A 353 7.49 -8.02 29.83
N PHE A 354 8.35 -8.94 30.27
CA PHE A 354 9.12 -9.80 29.38
C PHE A 354 8.23 -10.78 28.59
N LEU A 355 7.25 -11.39 29.24
CA LEU A 355 6.28 -12.28 28.58
C LEU A 355 5.37 -11.53 27.61
N LEU A 356 4.92 -10.32 27.98
CA LEU A 356 4.13 -9.45 27.12
C LEU A 356 4.94 -9.07 25.86
N TRP A 357 6.20 -8.69 26.04
CA TRP A 357 7.09 -8.41 24.91
C TRP A 357 7.31 -9.65 24.03
N GLY A 358 7.51 -10.83 24.62
CA GLY A 358 7.61 -12.09 23.87
C GLY A 358 6.36 -12.37 23.03
N LEU A 359 5.17 -12.12 23.58
CA LEU A 359 3.91 -12.28 22.86
C LEU A 359 3.83 -11.33 21.64
N ILE A 360 4.25 -10.07 21.81
CA ILE A 360 4.28 -9.07 20.72
C ILE A 360 5.25 -9.49 19.61
N VAL A 361 6.36 -10.14 19.96
CA VAL A 361 7.32 -10.65 18.96
C VAL A 361 6.77 -11.89 18.24
N ILE A 362 6.05 -12.76 18.95
CA ILE A 362 5.49 -14.01 18.38
C ILE A 362 4.34 -13.73 17.42
N ILE A 363 3.52 -12.72 17.70
CA ILE A 363 2.36 -12.38 16.89
C ILE A 363 2.71 -11.16 16.04
N PRO A 364 2.64 -11.23 14.69
CA PRO A 364 2.93 -10.09 13.82
C PRO A 364 1.85 -9.02 13.96
N ILE A 365 1.94 -8.20 15.01
CA ILE A 365 1.05 -7.09 15.27
C ILE A 365 1.72 -5.77 14.91
N THR A 366 0.94 -4.89 14.30
CA THR A 366 1.37 -3.51 14.05
C THR A 366 1.32 -2.71 15.34
N VAL A 367 2.46 -2.25 15.83
CA VAL A 367 2.58 -1.40 17.01
C VAL A 367 2.24 0.04 16.62
N THR A 368 1.23 0.64 17.23
CA THR A 368 0.83 2.04 17.00
C THR A 368 1.04 2.88 18.26
N LEU A 369 0.93 4.22 18.18
CA LEU A 369 0.95 5.08 19.37
C LEU A 369 -0.09 4.65 20.42
N PRO A 370 -1.38 4.44 20.05
CA PRO A 370 -2.37 3.87 20.96
C PRO A 370 -1.98 2.49 21.50
N GLY A 371 -1.35 1.65 20.67
CA GLY A 371 -0.84 0.34 21.09
C GLY A 371 0.19 0.45 22.23
N ILE A 372 1.14 1.38 22.11
CA ILE A 372 2.12 1.67 23.17
C ILE A 372 1.41 2.17 24.44
N ALA A 373 0.44 3.06 24.31
CA ALA A 373 -0.35 3.52 25.46
C ALA A 373 -1.11 2.37 26.14
N GLY A 374 -1.65 1.42 25.36
CA GLY A 374 -2.28 0.21 25.87
C GLY A 374 -1.31 -0.70 26.64
N ILE A 375 -0.09 -0.88 26.13
CA ILE A 375 0.98 -1.62 26.83
C ILE A 375 1.30 -0.96 28.18
N VAL A 376 1.47 0.37 28.20
CA VAL A 376 1.73 1.13 29.43
C VAL A 376 0.59 0.97 30.44
N LEU A 377 -0.66 1.09 29.97
CA LEU A 377 -1.84 0.90 30.80
C LEU A 377 -1.88 -0.51 31.40
N SER A 378 -1.61 -1.52 30.59
CA SER A 378 -1.61 -2.94 31.00
C SER A 378 -0.57 -3.21 32.09
N ILE A 379 0.62 -2.63 31.98
CA ILE A 379 1.66 -2.71 33.01
C ILE A 379 1.19 -2.02 34.31
N GLY A 380 0.51 -0.87 34.21
CA GLY A 380 -0.06 -0.17 35.37
C GLY A 380 -1.12 -0.99 36.10
N VAL A 381 -2.04 -1.61 35.36
CA VAL A 381 -3.07 -2.50 35.92
C VAL A 381 -2.44 -3.73 36.57
N ALA A 382 -1.41 -4.32 35.95
CA ALA A 382 -0.68 -5.45 36.54
C ALA A 382 0.03 -5.07 37.86
N ALA A 383 0.55 -3.84 37.97
CA ALA A 383 1.13 -3.33 39.21
C ALA A 383 0.06 -3.12 40.30
N ASP A 384 -1.12 -2.61 39.96
CA ASP A 384 -2.23 -2.39 40.91
C ASP A 384 -2.77 -3.71 41.49
N ALA A 385 -2.86 -4.76 40.66
CA ALA A 385 -3.25 -6.09 41.12
C ALA A 385 -2.33 -6.61 42.26
N ASN A 386 -1.02 -6.35 42.17
CA ASN A 386 -0.09 -6.71 43.24
C ASN A 386 -0.32 -5.89 44.51
N VAL A 387 -0.61 -4.59 44.37
CA VAL A 387 -0.93 -3.69 45.49
C VAL A 387 -2.15 -4.16 46.26
N VAL A 388 -3.24 -4.52 45.56
CA VAL A 388 -4.48 -5.03 46.18
C VAL A 388 -4.21 -6.29 47.01
N ILE A 389 -3.44 -7.25 46.46
CA ILE A 389 -3.06 -8.46 47.19
C ILE A 389 -2.23 -8.10 48.43
N PHE A 390 -1.26 -7.19 48.32
CA PHE A 390 -0.36 -6.86 49.42
C PHE A 390 -1.03 -6.10 50.55
N GLU A 391 -1.92 -5.15 50.26
CA GLU A 391 -2.70 -4.50 51.30
C GLU A 391 -3.63 -5.49 52.00
N ARG A 392 -4.21 -6.45 51.26
CA ARG A 392 -4.99 -7.53 51.87
C ARG A 392 -4.14 -8.40 52.79
N ILE A 393 -2.93 -8.78 52.37
CA ILE A 393 -1.99 -9.54 53.21
C ILE A 393 -1.62 -8.75 54.47
N LYS A 394 -1.30 -7.45 54.34
CA LYS A 394 -0.97 -6.58 55.48
C LYS A 394 -2.16 -6.46 56.45
N GLU A 395 -3.38 -6.36 55.95
CA GLU A 395 -4.58 -6.33 56.78
C GLU A 395 -4.76 -7.62 57.59
N GLU A 396 -4.55 -8.78 56.97
CA GLU A 396 -4.65 -10.08 57.65
C GLU A 396 -3.54 -10.28 58.69
N ILE A 397 -2.33 -9.73 58.45
CA ILE A 397 -1.25 -9.68 59.46
C ILE A 397 -1.64 -8.77 60.63
N ARG A 398 -2.22 -7.58 60.38
CA ARG A 398 -2.69 -6.66 61.43
C ARG A 398 -3.80 -7.30 62.29
N ARG A 399 -4.58 -8.22 61.73
CA ARG A 399 -5.59 -9.03 62.43
C ARG A 399 -4.99 -10.19 63.26
N GLY A 400 -3.66 -10.28 63.35
CA GLY A 400 -2.96 -11.26 64.20
C GLY A 400 -2.65 -12.60 63.53
N LYS A 401 -2.86 -12.75 62.21
CA LYS A 401 -2.47 -13.98 61.51
C LYS A 401 -0.96 -14.05 61.31
N THR A 402 -0.43 -15.28 61.32
CA THR A 402 0.98 -15.51 60.97
C THR A 402 1.23 -15.14 59.49
N PRO A 403 2.43 -14.69 59.11
CA PRO A 403 2.73 -14.26 57.74
C PRO A 403 2.35 -15.28 56.67
N ARG A 404 2.58 -16.57 56.94
CA ARG A 404 2.22 -17.67 56.03
C ARG A 404 0.70 -17.82 55.84
N SER A 405 -0.07 -17.69 56.93
CA SER A 405 -1.54 -17.77 56.89
C SER A 405 -2.16 -16.52 56.26
N ALA A 406 -1.56 -15.36 56.51
CA ALA A 406 -1.98 -14.09 55.92
C ALA A 406 -1.76 -14.04 54.40
N ILE A 407 -0.64 -14.58 53.89
CA ILE A 407 -0.39 -14.71 52.44
C ILE A 407 -1.48 -15.55 51.79
N GLN A 408 -1.76 -16.74 52.34
CA GLN A 408 -2.77 -17.63 51.76
C GLN A 408 -4.17 -16.99 51.76
N ALA A 409 -4.58 -16.38 52.88
CA ALA A 409 -5.85 -15.66 52.97
C ALA A 409 -5.92 -14.41 52.08
N GLY A 410 -4.78 -13.75 51.88
CA GLY A 410 -4.65 -12.58 51.01
C GLY A 410 -4.83 -12.94 49.54
N TYR A 411 -4.18 -14.01 49.06
CA TYR A 411 -4.35 -14.51 47.70
C TYR A 411 -5.77 -15.06 47.46
N ASP A 412 -6.33 -15.86 48.37
CA ASP A 412 -7.68 -16.44 48.18
C ASP A 412 -8.78 -15.38 48.06
N LYS A 413 -8.66 -14.27 48.81
CA LYS A 413 -9.63 -13.17 48.79
C LYS A 413 -9.32 -12.12 47.73
N GLY A 414 -8.04 -11.75 47.60
CA GLY A 414 -7.57 -10.73 46.65
C GLY A 414 -7.72 -11.18 45.21
N PHE A 415 -7.52 -12.48 44.91
CA PHE A 415 -7.66 -13.00 43.56
C PHE A 415 -9.06 -12.84 42.98
N ARG A 416 -10.11 -12.93 43.80
CA ARG A 416 -11.50 -12.71 43.35
C ARG A 416 -11.74 -11.26 42.91
N ALA A 417 -11.11 -10.30 43.58
CA ALA A 417 -11.24 -8.88 43.28
C ALA A 417 -10.35 -8.41 42.09
N ILE A 418 -9.46 -9.28 41.60
CA ILE A 418 -8.66 -9.04 40.39
C ILE A 418 -9.34 -9.63 39.16
N LEU A 419 -10.11 -10.71 39.37
CA LEU A 419 -10.83 -11.41 38.30
C LEU A 419 -12.16 -10.73 37.94
N ASP A 420 -12.76 -10.04 38.91
CA ASP A 420 -13.89 -9.12 38.76
C ASP A 420 -13.36 -7.72 38.41
#